data_AF-A0A397GXI6-F1
#
_entry.id   AF-A0A397GXI6-F1
#
_cell.length_a   1.000
_cell.length_b   1.000
_cell.length_c   1.000
_cell.angle_alpha   90.00
_cell.angle_beta   90.00
_cell.angle_gamma   90.00
#
_symmetry.space_group_name_H-M   'P 1'
#
loop_
_entity.id
_entity.type
_entity.pdbx_description
1 polymer ?
#
loop_
_entity_poly.entity_id
_entity_poly.type
_entity_poly.pdbx_seq_one_letter_code
_entity_poly.pdbx_strand_id
1 'polypeptide(L)'
;MASEQPVEAAPAEGSLADRITKPDESNTSETPATPGDQTDGAPAQLGGSDLHEPEYNVEVKLSDLQADPNNPLYSVKNFEDLGLDPRILEGLAAMNFRKPSKIQERALPLLLNNPPKNLVGQSQSGTGKTAAFVLNALSRVDLSSEQMQKTPQALILAPTRELARQILGVIQVMGQFLDGLIIGAAVPVDSGNRHKRMECSIVVGTPGTVGDMIKRRIFVPNKLKVLVLDEADNMLDQQGLGDQCIRVKALLPRDIQVVLFSATFPEHVHQYASKFAPNANEITLQHEELTVEGIKQLYLDCADEEDKYKTLVQLYGLLTVGSSIIFVQTRVAAREIEKRMVAEGHTVVSLTGEREPSARDAIIDRFRTGEAKVLITTNVLARGIDVSTVSMVINYDIPELHQPGVPGRQADFQTYLHRIGRTGRFGRVGVSISFVSNREEWEMLNQIQRYFNTEIQRVDTKDWDEVEEIIKKTIKNSRANPKFAGGKQ
;
A
#
# COMPACT_ATOMS: atom_id res chain seq x y z
N MET A 1 13.37 80.68 51.78
CA MET A 1 12.79 81.86 51.10
C MET A 1 12.01 81.33 49.91
N ALA A 2 10.69 81.19 50.08
CA ALA A 2 9.65 82.02 49.43
C ALA A 2 9.43 81.57 47.96
N SER A 3 8.42 80.71 47.69
CA SER A 3 7.01 81.05 47.33
C SER A 3 6.91 81.60 45.89
N GLU A 4 6.15 81.07 44.93
CA GLU A 4 4.67 81.02 44.83
C GLU A 4 4.17 80.15 43.65
N GLN A 5 2.93 79.68 43.79
CA GLN A 5 2.01 79.01 42.83
C GLN A 5 1.12 80.06 42.11
N PRO A 6 0.32 79.80 41.02
CA PRO A 6 -0.94 78.99 41.04
C PRO A 6 -1.29 78.20 39.74
N VAL A 7 -1.92 77.01 39.78
CA VAL A 7 -3.35 76.59 39.92
C VAL A 7 -4.27 76.84 38.70
N GLU A 8 -4.68 75.74 38.04
CA GLU A 8 -6.04 75.35 37.57
C GLU A 8 -5.92 73.95 36.92
N ALA A 9 -6.88 73.03 36.82
CA ALA A 9 -8.06 72.59 37.57
C ALA A 9 -8.44 71.19 36.99
N ALA A 10 -8.90 70.23 37.81
CA ALA A 10 -9.19 68.83 37.42
C ALA A 10 -10.53 68.66 36.64
N PRO A 11 -10.86 67.48 36.05
CA PRO A 11 -11.24 66.26 36.81
C PRO A 11 -10.67 64.94 36.19
N ALA A 12 -10.18 64.00 37.00
CA ALA A 12 -10.87 62.85 37.61
C ALA A 12 -10.76 61.52 36.82
N GLU A 13 -10.07 60.58 37.47
CA GLU A 13 -10.30 59.13 37.54
C GLU A 13 -10.12 58.22 36.31
N GLY A 14 -9.41 57.10 36.55
CA GLY A 14 -9.59 55.87 35.77
C GLY A 14 -8.33 55.03 35.57
N SER A 15 -8.10 54.08 36.47
CA SER A 15 -7.01 53.10 36.51
C SER A 15 -6.89 52.20 35.26
N LEU A 16 -5.67 51.71 35.03
CA LEU A 16 -5.18 50.95 33.87
C LEU A 16 -5.64 49.47 33.81
N ALA A 17 -6.83 49.17 34.31
CA ALA A 17 -7.42 47.84 34.26
C ALA A 17 -8.91 47.98 33.95
N ASP A 18 -9.28 48.00 32.66
CA ASP A 18 -10.63 47.66 32.15
C ASP A 18 -10.76 48.02 30.65
N ARG A 19 -10.18 47.24 29.73
CA ARG A 19 -10.56 47.27 28.30
C ARG A 19 -10.20 45.99 27.54
N ILE A 20 -10.88 44.86 27.80
CA ILE A 20 -11.17 43.85 26.75
C ILE A 20 -12.58 43.29 27.01
N THR A 21 -13.49 43.60 26.08
CA THR A 21 -14.88 43.17 26.04
C THR A 21 -15.04 41.74 25.50
N LYS A 22 -16.04 41.05 26.08
CA LYS A 22 -16.53 39.68 25.85
C LYS A 22 -17.08 39.43 24.43
N PRO A 23 -17.18 38.16 23.99
CA PRO A 23 -18.26 37.68 23.15
C PRO A 23 -19.30 36.85 23.94
N ASP A 24 -20.54 36.92 23.47
CA ASP A 24 -21.77 36.34 24.03
C ASP A 24 -21.81 34.81 24.09
N GLU A 25 -22.50 34.31 25.12
CA GLU A 25 -22.94 32.92 25.30
C GLU A 25 -24.20 32.62 24.47
N SER A 26 -24.29 31.41 23.90
CA SER A 26 -25.45 30.54 24.22
C SER A 26 -25.24 29.09 23.77
N ASN A 27 -25.36 28.20 24.76
CA ASN A 27 -25.84 26.81 24.72
C ASN A 27 -25.09 25.74 23.92
N THR A 28 -24.34 24.90 24.63
CA THR A 28 -24.51 23.44 24.52
C THR A 28 -24.23 22.76 25.86
N SER A 29 -25.14 21.87 26.21
CA SER A 29 -25.20 21.00 27.39
C SER A 29 -24.02 20.04 27.52
N GLU A 30 -23.52 19.88 28.74
CA GLU A 30 -22.55 18.87 29.16
C GLU A 30 -23.12 17.43 29.11
N THR A 31 -22.30 16.47 28.71
CA THR A 31 -22.39 15.05 29.11
C THR A 31 -20.97 14.44 29.07
N PRO A 32 -20.62 13.49 29.95
CA PRO A 32 -19.29 13.38 30.53
C PRO A 32 -18.30 12.53 29.72
N ALA A 33 -17.02 12.76 30.01
CA ALA A 33 -15.84 12.11 29.47
C ALA A 33 -15.83 10.57 29.57
N THR A 34 -15.32 9.93 28.51
CA THR A 34 -14.94 8.50 28.47
C THR A 34 -13.48 8.38 28.00
N PRO A 35 -12.64 7.52 28.60
CA PRO A 35 -11.19 7.51 28.37
C PRO A 35 -10.75 6.54 27.26
N GLY A 36 -9.65 6.90 26.56
CA GLY A 36 -8.77 5.97 25.84
C GLY A 36 -8.75 6.14 24.32
N ASP A 37 -7.73 6.86 23.82
CA ASP A 37 -7.37 6.93 22.40
C ASP A 37 -7.14 5.53 21.80
N GLN A 38 -7.80 5.28 20.66
CA GLN A 38 -7.64 4.08 19.84
C GLN A 38 -6.35 4.16 19.00
N THR A 39 -5.55 3.10 19.10
CA THR A 39 -4.31 2.87 18.35
C THR A 39 -4.56 2.28 16.96
N ASP A 40 -3.82 2.82 15.99
CA ASP A 40 -3.23 2.20 14.80
C ASP A 40 -4.07 1.24 13.92
N GLY A 41 -4.34 1.68 12.69
CA GLY A 41 -4.48 0.79 11.53
C GLY A 41 -5.85 0.71 10.87
N ALA A 42 -6.91 1.24 11.48
CA ALA A 42 -8.20 1.43 10.82
C ALA A 42 -8.24 2.80 10.11
N PRO A 43 -8.83 2.91 8.90
CA PRO A 43 -9.06 4.22 8.31
C PRO A 43 -9.96 5.04 9.24
N ALA A 44 -9.62 6.31 9.46
CA ALA A 44 -10.46 7.25 10.20
C ALA A 44 -11.90 7.23 9.66
N GLN A 45 -12.89 7.34 10.57
CA GLN A 45 -14.31 7.43 10.25
C GLN A 45 -14.56 8.55 9.23
N LEU A 46 -14.71 8.19 7.98
CA LEU A 46 -15.12 9.08 6.90
C LEU A 46 -16.20 8.33 6.11
N GLY A 47 -17.41 8.89 6.14
CA GLY A 47 -18.61 8.33 5.51
C GLY A 47 -18.32 7.88 4.08
N GLY A 48 -18.54 6.59 3.83
CA GLY A 48 -18.24 5.96 2.55
C GLY A 48 -19.16 6.47 1.44
N SER A 49 -18.56 7.07 0.41
CA SER A 49 -19.15 7.13 -0.92
C SER A 49 -18.96 5.79 -1.62
N ASP A 50 -19.90 5.41 -2.48
CA ASP A 50 -19.78 4.24 -3.35
C ASP A 50 -18.46 4.26 -4.13
N LEU A 51 -17.65 3.21 -3.99
CA LEU A 51 -16.44 2.99 -4.79
C LEU A 51 -16.85 2.84 -6.26
N HIS A 52 -16.47 3.81 -7.09
CA HIS A 52 -16.57 3.75 -8.54
C HIS A 52 -15.32 3.03 -9.06
N GLU A 53 -15.41 1.73 -9.33
CA GLU A 53 -14.32 0.94 -9.90
C GLU A 53 -14.44 0.91 -11.44
N PRO A 54 -13.39 1.29 -12.20
CA PRO A 54 -13.41 1.23 -13.66
C PRO A 54 -13.59 -0.21 -14.18
N GLU A 55 -14.19 -0.38 -15.36
CA GLU A 55 -14.44 -1.68 -15.98
C GLU A 55 -13.15 -2.28 -16.54
N TYR A 56 -12.70 -3.37 -15.92
CA TYR A 56 -11.56 -4.16 -16.37
C TYR A 56 -12.05 -5.48 -16.96
N ASN A 57 -11.44 -5.93 -18.04
CA ASN A 57 -11.63 -7.27 -18.59
C ASN A 57 -10.76 -8.27 -17.82
N VAL A 58 -11.35 -8.83 -16.78
CA VAL A 58 -10.73 -9.92 -16.00
C VAL A 58 -10.84 -11.23 -16.79
N GLU A 59 -9.72 -11.77 -17.24
CA GLU A 59 -9.65 -13.09 -17.86
C GLU A 59 -9.49 -14.15 -16.78
N VAL A 60 -10.40 -15.15 -16.78
CA VAL A 60 -10.37 -16.26 -15.83
C VAL A 60 -10.12 -17.55 -16.60
N LYS A 61 -9.03 -18.24 -16.27
CA LYS A 61 -8.68 -19.55 -16.81
C LYS A 61 -8.74 -20.57 -15.70
N LEU A 62 -9.69 -21.50 -15.81
CA LEU A 62 -9.92 -22.53 -14.81
C LEU A 62 -8.95 -23.71 -15.02
N SER A 63 -8.53 -24.32 -13.92
CA SER A 63 -7.69 -25.53 -13.97
C SER A 63 -8.42 -26.73 -14.58
N ASP A 64 -9.75 -26.74 -14.50
CA ASP A 64 -10.61 -27.79 -15.04
C ASP A 64 -11.09 -27.39 -16.43
N LEU A 65 -10.61 -28.08 -17.46
CA LEU A 65 -10.96 -27.85 -18.86
C LEU A 65 -12.46 -28.03 -19.19
N GLN A 66 -13.25 -28.59 -18.26
CA GLN A 66 -14.69 -28.79 -18.39
C GLN A 66 -15.52 -27.71 -17.66
N ALA A 67 -14.89 -26.84 -16.88
CA ALA A 67 -15.59 -25.78 -16.16
C ALA A 67 -15.72 -24.54 -17.04
N ASP A 68 -16.94 -24.02 -17.17
CA ASP A 68 -17.20 -22.78 -17.92
C ASP A 68 -16.80 -21.55 -17.06
N PRO A 69 -15.81 -20.74 -17.49
CA PRO A 69 -15.39 -19.53 -16.78
C PRO A 69 -16.46 -18.42 -16.75
N ASN A 70 -17.46 -18.49 -17.64
CA ASN A 70 -18.59 -17.57 -17.66
C ASN A 70 -19.79 -18.07 -16.84
N ASN A 71 -19.65 -19.19 -16.13
CA ASN A 71 -20.71 -19.70 -15.27
C ASN A 71 -20.98 -18.69 -14.13
N PRO A 72 -22.23 -18.22 -13.95
CA PRO A 72 -22.61 -17.31 -12.87
C PRO A 72 -22.23 -17.81 -11.47
N LEU A 73 -22.00 -19.12 -11.30
CA LEU A 73 -21.54 -19.73 -10.04
C LEU A 73 -20.13 -19.30 -9.61
N TYR A 74 -19.35 -18.65 -10.48
CA TYR A 74 -17.98 -18.17 -10.19
C TYR A 74 -17.86 -16.65 -10.10
N SER A 75 -18.99 -15.95 -9.89
CA SER A 75 -19.01 -14.51 -9.63
C SER A 75 -19.99 -14.20 -8.51
N VAL A 76 -19.56 -13.43 -7.50
CA VAL A 76 -20.42 -12.97 -6.40
C VAL A 76 -20.50 -11.45 -6.40
N LYS A 77 -21.64 -10.90 -5.96
CA LYS A 77 -21.85 -9.44 -5.86
C LYS A 77 -21.84 -8.92 -4.43
N ASN A 78 -22.09 -9.78 -3.44
CA ASN A 78 -22.06 -9.44 -2.04
C ASN A 78 -21.19 -10.45 -1.27
N PHE A 79 -20.65 -10.05 -0.12
CA PHE A 79 -19.83 -10.95 0.71
C PHE A 79 -20.68 -12.03 1.38
N GLU A 80 -21.96 -11.75 1.63
CA GLU A 80 -22.94 -12.66 2.23
C GLU A 80 -23.20 -13.88 1.34
N ASP A 81 -23.04 -13.74 0.02
CA ASP A 81 -23.24 -14.81 -0.96
C ASP A 81 -22.12 -15.87 -0.93
N LEU A 82 -21.02 -15.60 -0.22
CA LEU A 82 -19.84 -16.47 -0.15
C LEU A 82 -19.92 -17.54 0.96
N GLY A 83 -20.98 -17.56 1.77
CA GLY A 83 -21.14 -18.53 2.86
C GLY A 83 -20.05 -18.41 3.94
N LEU A 84 -19.59 -17.20 4.21
CA LEU A 84 -18.57 -16.89 5.22
C LEU A 84 -19.13 -17.03 6.65
N ASP A 85 -18.24 -17.26 7.62
CA ASP A 85 -18.60 -17.15 9.04
C ASP A 85 -19.11 -15.72 9.31
N PRO A 86 -20.28 -15.55 9.97
CA PRO A 86 -20.84 -14.23 10.26
C PRO A 86 -19.86 -13.28 10.97
N ARG A 87 -18.96 -13.82 11.81
CA ARG A 87 -17.94 -13.04 12.52
C ARG A 87 -16.90 -12.45 11.58
N ILE A 88 -16.63 -13.11 10.44
CA ILE A 88 -15.77 -12.56 9.39
C ILE A 88 -16.50 -11.44 8.65
N LEU A 89 -17.81 -11.58 8.39
CA LEU A 89 -18.63 -10.51 7.80
C LEU A 89 -18.66 -9.26 8.68
N GLU A 90 -18.76 -9.43 10.00
CA GLU A 90 -18.62 -8.31 10.96
C GLU A 90 -17.24 -7.64 10.87
N GLY A 91 -16.18 -8.42 10.70
CA GLY A 91 -14.82 -7.91 10.47
C GLY A 91 -14.70 -7.10 9.18
N LEU A 92 -15.28 -7.58 8.08
CA LEU A 92 -15.36 -6.85 6.80
C LEU A 92 -16.14 -5.53 6.95
N ALA A 93 -17.26 -5.56 7.68
CA ALA A 93 -18.05 -4.37 7.95
C ALA A 93 -17.28 -3.33 8.79
N ALA A 94 -16.50 -3.76 9.79
CA ALA A 94 -15.64 -2.88 10.58
C ALA A 94 -14.53 -2.22 9.74
N MET A 95 -14.09 -2.87 8.66
CA MET A 95 -13.18 -2.31 7.66
C MET A 95 -13.88 -1.42 6.61
N ASN A 96 -15.19 -1.23 6.71
CA ASN A 96 -16.06 -0.57 5.73
C ASN A 96 -16.07 -1.24 4.35
N PHE A 97 -15.83 -2.56 4.28
CA PHE A 97 -15.95 -3.32 3.04
C PHE A 97 -17.39 -3.78 2.84
N ARG A 98 -18.16 -2.98 2.09
CA ARG A 98 -19.60 -3.24 1.85
C ARG A 98 -19.87 -4.25 0.73
N LYS A 99 -19.02 -4.26 -0.30
CA LYS A 99 -19.14 -5.15 -1.45
C LYS A 99 -17.75 -5.60 -1.91
N PRO A 100 -17.60 -6.79 -2.48
CA PRO A 100 -16.36 -7.22 -3.10
C PRO A 100 -15.94 -6.28 -4.24
N SER A 101 -14.64 -6.07 -4.40
CA SER A 101 -14.07 -5.46 -5.62
C SER A 101 -14.14 -6.41 -6.80
N LYS A 102 -14.02 -5.94 -8.04
CA LYS A 102 -14.11 -6.81 -9.25
C LYS A 102 -13.17 -8.03 -9.21
N ILE A 103 -11.96 -7.86 -8.69
CA ILE A 103 -11.03 -8.98 -8.54
C ILE A 103 -11.51 -9.96 -7.44
N GLN A 104 -12.09 -9.47 -6.36
CA GLN A 104 -12.66 -10.29 -5.28
C GLN A 104 -13.90 -11.05 -5.75
N GLU A 105 -14.76 -10.43 -6.57
CA GLU A 105 -15.95 -11.08 -7.15
C GLU A 105 -15.59 -12.37 -7.89
N ARG A 106 -14.46 -12.37 -8.60
CA ARG A 106 -13.94 -13.52 -9.37
C ARG A 106 -13.06 -14.45 -8.53
N ALA A 107 -12.21 -13.88 -7.67
CA ALA A 107 -11.23 -14.65 -6.92
C ALA A 107 -11.83 -15.39 -5.73
N LEU A 108 -12.75 -14.77 -4.98
CA LEU A 108 -13.29 -15.34 -3.75
C LEU A 108 -14.06 -16.64 -3.96
N PRO A 109 -14.95 -16.78 -4.97
CA PRO A 109 -15.61 -18.05 -5.24
C PRO A 109 -14.61 -19.17 -5.52
N LEU A 110 -13.54 -18.88 -6.28
CA LEU A 110 -12.50 -19.85 -6.61
C LEU A 110 -11.61 -20.19 -5.40
N LEU A 111 -11.29 -19.20 -4.58
CA LEU A 111 -10.47 -19.37 -3.38
C LEU A 111 -11.20 -20.19 -2.31
N LEU A 112 -12.48 -19.96 -2.11
CA LEU A 112 -13.29 -20.55 -1.04
C LEU A 112 -13.92 -21.90 -1.44
N ASN A 113 -13.87 -22.27 -2.72
CA ASN A 113 -14.45 -23.51 -3.21
C ASN A 113 -13.88 -24.76 -2.50
N ASN A 114 -14.70 -25.81 -2.41
CA ASN A 114 -14.31 -27.13 -1.91
C ASN A 114 -14.56 -28.19 -2.99
N PRO A 115 -13.59 -29.09 -3.27
CA PRO A 115 -12.26 -29.17 -2.66
C PRO A 115 -11.38 -27.95 -2.98
N PRO A 116 -10.43 -27.57 -2.09
CA PRO A 116 -9.56 -26.43 -2.31
C PRO A 116 -8.73 -26.59 -3.59
N LYS A 117 -8.63 -25.51 -4.37
CA LYS A 117 -7.77 -25.46 -5.57
C LYS A 117 -6.76 -24.33 -5.47
N ASN A 118 -5.60 -24.55 -6.07
CA ASN A 118 -4.57 -23.53 -6.18
C ASN A 118 -5.08 -22.34 -7.00
N LEU A 119 -4.54 -21.15 -6.74
CA LEU A 119 -4.91 -19.95 -7.48
C LEU A 119 -3.69 -19.07 -7.74
N VAL A 120 -3.58 -18.58 -8.95
CA VAL A 120 -2.60 -17.60 -9.41
C VAL A 120 -3.38 -16.37 -9.88
N GLY A 121 -3.28 -15.27 -9.13
CA GLY A 121 -4.04 -14.06 -9.40
C GLY A 121 -3.14 -12.88 -9.77
N GLN A 122 -3.36 -12.33 -10.96
CA GLN A 122 -2.88 -11.02 -11.37
C GLN A 122 -3.93 -9.96 -11.05
N SER A 123 -3.51 -8.93 -10.31
CA SER A 123 -4.36 -7.76 -10.14
C SER A 123 -3.54 -6.54 -9.78
N GLN A 124 -4.02 -5.34 -10.13
CA GLN A 124 -3.33 -4.09 -9.87
C GLN A 124 -3.08 -3.86 -8.36
N SER A 125 -2.21 -2.91 -8.03
CA SER A 125 -2.05 -2.47 -6.65
C SER A 125 -3.31 -1.75 -6.16
N GLY A 126 -3.75 -2.01 -4.92
CA GLY A 126 -4.88 -1.30 -4.33
C GLY A 126 -6.28 -1.76 -4.77
N THR A 127 -6.42 -2.93 -5.41
CA THR A 127 -7.69 -3.52 -5.84
C THR A 127 -8.30 -4.50 -4.82
N GLY A 128 -7.70 -4.62 -3.63
CA GLY A 128 -8.21 -5.50 -2.57
C GLY A 128 -7.68 -6.95 -2.58
N LYS A 129 -6.55 -7.23 -3.26
CA LYS A 129 -5.86 -8.54 -3.24
C LYS A 129 -5.64 -9.07 -1.81
N THR A 130 -5.12 -8.20 -0.93
CA THR A 130 -4.82 -8.56 0.46
C THR A 130 -6.05 -9.07 1.20
N ALA A 131 -7.18 -8.37 1.04
CA ALA A 131 -8.42 -8.81 1.65
C ALA A 131 -8.89 -10.16 1.08
N ALA A 132 -8.70 -10.42 -0.21
CA ALA A 132 -9.10 -11.69 -0.84
C ALA A 132 -8.36 -12.90 -0.23
N PHE A 133 -7.03 -12.83 -0.13
CA PHE A 133 -6.27 -13.95 0.41
C PHE A 133 -6.33 -14.06 1.94
N VAL A 134 -6.50 -12.93 2.65
CA VAL A 134 -6.72 -12.95 4.11
C VAL A 134 -8.07 -13.60 4.41
N LEU A 135 -9.11 -13.26 3.65
CA LEU A 135 -10.42 -13.88 3.77
C LEU A 135 -10.37 -15.38 3.51
N ASN A 136 -9.62 -15.83 2.50
CA ASN A 136 -9.35 -17.25 2.28
C ASN A 136 -8.66 -17.88 3.50
N ALA A 137 -7.57 -17.29 4.00
CA ALA A 137 -6.87 -17.81 5.16
C ALA A 137 -7.79 -17.94 6.40
N LEU A 138 -8.57 -16.90 6.71
CA LEU A 138 -9.52 -16.91 7.83
C LEU A 138 -10.62 -17.97 7.64
N SER A 139 -11.08 -18.20 6.41
CA SER A 139 -12.11 -19.20 6.12
C SER A 139 -11.61 -20.64 6.16
N ARG A 140 -10.28 -20.87 6.10
CA ARG A 140 -9.67 -22.20 6.12
C ARG A 140 -9.23 -22.64 7.51
N VAL A 141 -9.01 -21.71 8.45
CA VAL A 141 -8.58 -22.05 9.81
C VAL A 141 -9.72 -22.67 10.62
N ASP A 142 -9.38 -23.66 11.43
CA ASP A 142 -10.26 -24.28 12.41
C ASP A 142 -9.90 -23.74 13.79
N LEU A 143 -10.87 -23.09 14.45
CA LEU A 143 -10.72 -22.47 15.77
C LEU A 143 -11.55 -23.19 16.85
N SER A 144 -12.07 -24.39 16.55
CA SER A 144 -13.03 -25.12 17.39
C SER A 144 -12.47 -25.60 18.74
N SER A 145 -11.14 -25.66 18.90
CA SER A 145 -10.48 -26.09 20.14
C SER A 145 -9.21 -25.29 20.40
N GLU A 146 -8.84 -25.16 21.67
CA GLU A 146 -7.61 -24.47 22.09
C GLU A 146 -6.35 -25.03 21.41
N GLN A 147 -6.31 -26.36 21.21
CA GLN A 147 -5.21 -27.00 20.50
C GLN A 147 -5.13 -26.54 19.04
N MET A 148 -6.26 -26.41 18.34
CA MET A 148 -6.31 -25.96 16.96
C MET A 148 -6.00 -24.45 16.83
N GLN A 149 -6.45 -23.65 17.78
CA GLN A 149 -6.14 -22.22 17.88
C GLN A 149 -4.63 -21.98 18.00
N LYS A 150 -3.92 -22.82 18.77
CA LYS A 150 -2.46 -22.77 18.95
C LYS A 150 -1.66 -23.48 17.85
N THR A 151 -2.32 -24.12 16.89
CA THR A 151 -1.66 -24.88 15.83
C THR A 151 -1.67 -24.08 14.51
N PRO A 152 -0.52 -23.92 13.84
CA PRO A 152 -0.51 -23.20 12.58
C PRO A 152 -1.24 -23.92 11.44
N GLN A 153 -2.13 -23.18 10.79
CA GLN A 153 -3.03 -23.67 9.74
C GLN A 153 -2.97 -22.83 8.46
N ALA A 154 -2.53 -21.58 8.53
CA ALA A 154 -2.28 -20.73 7.38
C ALA A 154 -0.90 -20.08 7.46
N LEU A 155 -0.21 -19.99 6.32
CA LEU A 155 1.05 -19.29 6.17
C LEU A 155 0.95 -18.27 5.03
N ILE A 156 1.27 -17.01 5.30
CA ILE A 156 1.36 -15.94 4.30
C ILE A 156 2.80 -15.45 4.25
N LEU A 157 3.42 -15.54 3.07
CA LEU A 157 4.77 -15.05 2.83
C LEU A 157 4.71 -13.70 2.10
N ALA A 158 5.42 -12.73 2.64
CA ALA A 158 5.61 -11.42 2.04
C ALA A 158 7.11 -11.13 1.81
N PRO A 159 7.47 -10.37 0.76
CA PRO A 159 8.86 -10.12 0.40
C PRO A 159 9.60 -9.24 1.40
N THR A 160 8.89 -8.36 2.11
CA THR A 160 9.48 -7.40 3.04
C THR A 160 8.81 -7.50 4.41
N ARG A 161 9.53 -7.04 5.44
CA ARG A 161 9.01 -7.01 6.81
C ARG A 161 7.83 -6.04 6.94
N GLU A 162 7.92 -4.91 6.25
CA GLU A 162 6.91 -3.86 6.23
C GLU A 162 5.59 -4.39 5.69
N LEU A 163 5.63 -5.10 4.56
CA LEU A 163 4.43 -5.70 3.98
C LEU A 163 3.87 -6.82 4.85
N ALA A 164 4.73 -7.65 5.46
CA ALA A 164 4.29 -8.65 6.43
C ALA A 164 3.54 -8.01 7.61
N ARG A 165 4.04 -6.90 8.18
CA ARG A 165 3.36 -6.13 9.24
C ARG A 165 2.02 -5.57 8.78
N GLN A 166 1.93 -5.08 7.55
CA GLN A 166 0.68 -4.57 6.99
C GLN A 166 -0.37 -5.70 6.89
N ILE A 167 0.02 -6.86 6.36
CA ILE A 167 -0.88 -8.01 6.25
C ILE A 167 -1.34 -8.47 7.64
N LEU A 168 -0.44 -8.48 8.64
CA LEU A 168 -0.79 -8.78 10.03
C LEU A 168 -1.91 -7.86 10.55
N GLY A 169 -1.80 -6.55 10.32
CA GLY A 169 -2.83 -5.59 10.70
C GLY A 169 -4.18 -5.86 10.01
N VAL A 170 -4.17 -6.23 8.73
CA VAL A 170 -5.40 -6.61 8.00
C VAL A 170 -6.05 -7.84 8.63
N ILE A 171 -5.27 -8.88 8.97
CA ILE A 171 -5.79 -10.09 9.62
C ILE A 171 -6.37 -9.74 11.00
N GLN A 172 -5.71 -8.87 11.76
CA GLN A 172 -6.18 -8.45 13.09
C GLN A 172 -7.56 -7.81 13.03
N VAL A 173 -7.79 -6.86 12.11
CA VAL A 173 -9.08 -6.17 12.00
C VAL A 173 -10.15 -7.08 11.39
N MET A 174 -9.83 -7.79 10.30
CA MET A 174 -10.79 -8.66 9.61
C MET A 174 -11.19 -9.88 10.46
N GLY A 175 -10.28 -10.38 11.30
CA GLY A 175 -10.49 -11.53 12.17
C GLY A 175 -10.84 -11.16 13.62
N GLN A 176 -11.05 -9.88 13.95
CA GLN A 176 -11.18 -9.43 15.35
C GLN A 176 -12.34 -10.07 16.13
N PHE A 177 -13.37 -10.52 15.43
CA PHE A 177 -14.55 -11.17 16.01
C PHE A 177 -14.44 -12.70 16.07
N LEU A 178 -13.36 -13.30 15.55
CA LEU A 178 -13.13 -14.74 15.61
C LEU A 178 -12.51 -15.14 16.94
N ASP A 179 -13.31 -15.72 17.82
CA ASP A 179 -12.84 -16.23 19.12
C ASP A 179 -11.70 -17.25 18.95
N GLY A 180 -10.61 -17.02 19.67
CA GLY A 180 -9.45 -17.91 19.66
C GLY A 180 -8.54 -17.78 18.43
N LEU A 181 -8.76 -16.81 17.54
CA LEU A 181 -7.81 -16.50 16.49
C LEU A 181 -6.49 -16.00 17.10
N ILE A 182 -5.40 -16.71 16.85
CA ILE A 182 -4.06 -16.30 17.29
C ILE A 182 -3.20 -16.05 16.05
N ILE A 183 -2.59 -14.87 15.98
CA ILE A 183 -1.81 -14.41 14.83
C ILE A 183 -0.33 -14.32 15.22
N GLY A 184 0.55 -14.94 14.42
CA GLY A 184 1.99 -14.95 14.63
C GLY A 184 2.74 -14.21 13.52
N ALA A 185 3.84 -13.54 13.91
CA ALA A 185 4.76 -12.89 12.99
C ALA A 185 6.09 -13.65 12.92
N ALA A 186 6.53 -14.01 11.72
CA ALA A 186 7.81 -14.66 11.44
C ALA A 186 8.67 -13.74 10.56
N VAL A 187 9.04 -12.59 11.11
CA VAL A 187 9.88 -11.58 10.46
C VAL A 187 11.20 -11.40 11.23
N PRO A 188 12.27 -10.87 10.62
CA PRO A 188 13.48 -10.56 11.35
C PRO A 188 13.16 -9.63 12.53
N VAL A 189 13.53 -10.04 13.76
CA VAL A 189 13.35 -9.26 14.98
C VAL A 189 14.72 -8.98 15.59
N ASP A 190 14.92 -7.74 16.05
CA ASP A 190 16.04 -7.38 16.91
C ASP A 190 15.83 -8.04 18.29
N SER A 191 16.46 -9.19 18.49
CA SER A 191 16.76 -9.85 19.78
C SER A 191 15.63 -10.57 20.56
N GLY A 192 16.04 -11.62 21.31
CA GLY A 192 15.33 -12.12 22.48
C GLY A 192 14.93 -13.60 22.48
N ASN A 193 13.75 -13.91 21.97
CA ASN A 193 13.08 -15.18 22.28
C ASN A 193 13.35 -16.28 21.23
N ARG A 194 14.53 -16.89 21.29
CA ARG A 194 14.98 -17.92 20.34
C ARG A 194 14.45 -19.35 20.57
N HIS A 195 13.59 -19.61 21.57
CA HIS A 195 13.31 -20.98 22.00
C HIS A 195 11.85 -21.36 22.26
N LYS A 196 10.89 -20.42 22.26
CA LYS A 196 9.48 -20.78 22.45
C LYS A 196 8.87 -21.22 21.13
N ARG A 197 8.16 -22.36 21.11
CA ARG A 197 7.36 -22.77 19.96
C ARG A 197 6.35 -21.69 19.61
N MET A 198 6.12 -21.52 18.32
CA MET A 198 5.12 -20.62 17.78
C MET A 198 3.74 -21.27 17.93
N GLU A 199 2.92 -20.69 18.79
CA GLU A 199 1.55 -21.14 19.08
C GLU A 199 0.56 -20.13 18.49
N CYS A 200 0.21 -20.29 17.21
CA CYS A 200 -0.72 -19.41 16.52
C CYS A 200 -1.43 -20.12 15.38
N SER A 201 -2.61 -19.65 14.98
CA SER A 201 -3.44 -20.21 13.92
C SER A 201 -2.96 -19.76 12.53
N ILE A 202 -2.58 -18.49 12.40
CA ILE A 202 -2.10 -17.88 11.15
C ILE A 202 -0.70 -17.29 11.37
N VAL A 203 0.22 -17.56 10.45
CA VAL A 203 1.57 -16.98 10.44
C VAL A 203 1.74 -16.09 9.23
N VAL A 204 2.24 -14.88 9.44
CA VAL A 204 2.72 -14.00 8.38
C VAL A 204 4.21 -13.79 8.56
N GLY A 205 5.01 -13.95 7.50
CA GLY A 205 6.46 -13.82 7.64
C GLY A 205 7.21 -13.61 6.35
N THR A 206 8.52 -13.41 6.48
CA THR A 206 9.43 -13.41 5.33
C THR A 206 9.98 -14.82 5.10
N PRO A 207 10.20 -15.25 3.84
CA PRO A 207 10.63 -16.61 3.51
C PRO A 207 11.86 -17.09 4.28
N GLY A 208 12.90 -16.25 4.41
CA GLY A 208 14.12 -16.59 5.13
C GLY A 208 13.90 -16.89 6.61
N THR A 209 13.13 -16.05 7.31
CA THR A 209 12.83 -16.22 8.74
C THR A 209 11.93 -17.44 8.96
N VAL A 210 10.88 -17.59 8.16
CA VAL A 210 10.00 -18.77 8.23
C VAL A 210 10.80 -20.06 8.03
N GLY A 211 11.66 -20.10 7.01
CA GLY A 211 12.52 -21.26 6.75
C GLY A 211 13.46 -21.61 7.90
N ASP A 212 14.07 -20.63 8.56
CA ASP A 212 14.89 -20.85 9.77
C ASP A 212 14.04 -21.36 10.95
N MET A 213 12.85 -20.80 11.17
CA MET A 213 11.95 -21.21 12.25
C MET A 213 11.44 -22.65 12.09
N ILE A 214 11.18 -23.10 10.85
CA ILE A 214 10.84 -24.51 10.57
C ILE A 214 12.03 -25.41 10.92
N LYS A 215 13.23 -25.07 10.44
CA LYS A 215 14.45 -25.85 10.70
C LYS A 215 14.76 -25.98 12.18
N ARG A 216 14.53 -24.91 12.95
CA ARG A 216 14.70 -24.88 14.41
C ARG A 216 13.55 -25.52 15.19
N ARG A 217 12.52 -26.06 14.50
CA ARG A 217 11.31 -26.63 15.11
C ARG A 217 10.55 -25.65 16.02
N ILE A 218 10.72 -24.35 15.76
CA ILE A 218 9.95 -23.29 16.41
C ILE A 218 8.57 -23.21 15.74
N PHE A 219 8.53 -23.30 14.41
CA PHE A 219 7.32 -23.34 13.61
C PHE A 219 7.09 -24.77 13.09
N VAL A 220 5.93 -25.36 13.40
CA VAL A 220 5.58 -26.74 13.01
C VAL A 220 4.43 -26.69 11.98
N PRO A 221 4.70 -26.91 10.68
CA PRO A 221 3.73 -26.66 9.60
C PRO A 221 2.79 -27.84 9.30
N ASN A 222 2.79 -28.91 10.11
CA ASN A 222 2.14 -30.19 9.77
C ASN A 222 0.62 -30.13 9.56
N LYS A 223 -0.04 -29.06 10.04
CA LYS A 223 -1.49 -28.85 9.91
C LYS A 223 -1.84 -27.64 9.05
N LEU A 224 -0.87 -27.10 8.30
CA LEU A 224 -1.14 -26.07 7.32
C LEU A 224 -2.14 -26.59 6.27
N LYS A 225 -3.10 -25.72 5.93
CA LYS A 225 -4.12 -25.94 4.91
C LYS A 225 -3.93 -24.98 3.73
N VAL A 226 -3.33 -23.81 3.97
CA VAL A 226 -3.12 -22.77 2.96
C VAL A 226 -1.74 -22.14 3.07
N LEU A 227 -1.12 -21.92 1.90
CA LEU A 227 0.07 -21.12 1.70
C LEU A 227 -0.26 -19.99 0.73
N VAL A 228 0.00 -18.75 1.14
CA VAL A 228 -0.14 -17.56 0.30
C VAL A 228 1.24 -16.96 0.02
N LEU A 229 1.48 -16.60 -1.24
CA LEU A 229 2.62 -15.80 -1.68
C LEU A 229 2.10 -14.46 -2.21
N ASP A 230 2.41 -13.37 -1.51
CA ASP A 230 2.05 -12.01 -1.95
C ASP A 230 3.24 -11.32 -2.66
N GLU A 231 2.95 -10.44 -3.61
CA GLU A 231 3.94 -9.75 -4.48
C GLU A 231 4.95 -10.74 -5.09
N ALA A 232 4.46 -11.77 -5.79
CA ALA A 232 5.30 -12.86 -6.28
C ALA A 232 6.36 -12.44 -7.32
N ASP A 233 6.09 -11.41 -8.12
CA ASP A 233 7.10 -10.77 -8.97
C ASP A 233 8.29 -10.28 -8.13
N ASN A 234 8.01 -9.56 -7.05
CA ASN A 234 9.01 -9.07 -6.12
C ASN A 234 9.77 -10.18 -5.40
N MET A 235 9.08 -11.26 -5.06
CA MET A 235 9.73 -12.44 -4.46
C MET A 235 10.80 -13.03 -5.39
N LEU A 236 10.66 -12.87 -6.71
CA LEU A 236 11.56 -13.44 -7.70
C LEU A 236 12.67 -12.49 -8.12
N ASP A 237 12.38 -11.20 -8.17
CA ASP A 237 13.38 -10.16 -8.45
C ASP A 237 14.44 -10.06 -7.34
N GLN A 238 14.06 -10.36 -6.09
CA GLN A 238 14.98 -10.33 -4.96
C GLN A 238 15.88 -11.55 -4.93
N GLN A 239 17.19 -11.31 -4.95
CA GLN A 239 18.20 -12.35 -5.03
C GLN A 239 18.03 -13.41 -3.94
N GLY A 240 17.75 -14.65 -4.36
CA GLY A 240 17.60 -15.82 -3.49
C GLY A 240 16.27 -15.95 -2.76
N LEU A 241 15.35 -14.99 -2.87
CA LEU A 241 14.09 -15.02 -2.15
C LEU A 241 13.10 -16.03 -2.77
N GLY A 242 13.05 -16.12 -4.10
CA GLY A 242 12.31 -17.16 -4.81
C GLY A 242 12.73 -18.59 -4.44
N ASP A 243 14.04 -18.82 -4.30
CA ASP A 243 14.60 -20.10 -3.86
C ASP A 243 14.26 -20.40 -2.40
N GLN A 244 14.26 -19.37 -1.54
CA GLN A 244 13.82 -19.50 -0.16
C GLN A 244 12.34 -19.90 -0.08
N CYS A 245 11.47 -19.31 -0.90
CA CYS A 245 10.05 -19.69 -0.99
C CYS A 245 9.89 -21.15 -1.42
N ILE A 246 10.62 -21.62 -2.44
CA ILE A 246 10.60 -23.02 -2.87
C ILE A 246 11.04 -23.95 -1.73
N ARG A 247 12.12 -23.58 -1.03
CA ARG A 247 12.63 -24.34 0.12
C ARG A 247 11.63 -24.40 1.26
N VAL A 248 10.93 -23.30 1.55
CA VAL A 248 9.86 -23.28 2.55
C VAL A 248 8.73 -24.21 2.13
N LYS A 249 8.22 -24.08 0.90
CA LYS A 249 7.15 -24.93 0.37
C LYS A 249 7.50 -26.43 0.46
N ALA A 250 8.76 -26.81 0.20
CA ALA A 250 9.22 -28.19 0.30
C ALA A 250 9.16 -28.78 1.73
N LEU A 251 9.08 -27.93 2.75
CA LEU A 251 8.95 -28.34 4.16
C LEU A 251 7.49 -28.41 4.63
N LEU A 252 6.52 -28.02 3.79
CA LEU A 252 5.10 -28.00 4.12
C LEU A 252 4.39 -29.29 3.66
N PRO A 253 3.16 -29.58 4.16
CA PRO A 253 2.37 -30.69 3.65
C PRO A 253 2.10 -30.55 2.14
N ARG A 254 1.93 -31.69 1.45
CA ARG A 254 1.70 -31.72 -0.01
C ARG A 254 0.28 -31.29 -0.40
N ASP A 255 -0.70 -31.55 0.46
CA ASP A 255 -2.11 -31.29 0.23
C ASP A 255 -2.52 -29.98 0.91
N ILE A 256 -1.96 -28.88 0.40
CA ILE A 256 -2.29 -27.52 0.85
C ILE A 256 -2.72 -26.70 -0.36
N GLN A 257 -3.65 -25.79 -0.13
CA GLN A 257 -4.01 -24.78 -1.12
C GLN A 257 -2.86 -23.78 -1.25
N VAL A 258 -2.32 -23.64 -2.45
CA VAL A 258 -1.30 -22.64 -2.77
C VAL A 258 -1.95 -21.48 -3.53
N VAL A 259 -1.82 -20.29 -2.99
CA VAL A 259 -2.35 -19.06 -3.57
C VAL A 259 -1.20 -18.11 -3.84
N LEU A 260 -1.13 -17.57 -5.04
CA LEU A 260 -0.08 -16.64 -5.46
C LEU A 260 -0.74 -15.39 -6.04
N PHE A 261 -0.37 -14.22 -5.52
CA PHE A 261 -0.80 -12.94 -6.05
C PHE A 261 0.40 -12.12 -6.52
N SER A 262 0.25 -11.46 -7.66
CA SER A 262 1.24 -10.53 -8.20
C SER A 262 0.55 -9.38 -8.91
N ALA A 263 1.20 -8.22 -8.98
CA ALA A 263 0.72 -7.16 -9.88
C ALA A 263 1.09 -7.44 -11.34
N THR A 264 2.24 -8.07 -11.56
CA THR A 264 2.77 -8.37 -12.89
C THR A 264 3.16 -9.83 -13.03
N PHE A 265 3.00 -10.38 -14.23
CA PHE A 265 3.37 -11.76 -14.57
C PHE A 265 4.24 -11.81 -15.83
N PRO A 266 5.50 -11.31 -15.76
CA PRO A 266 6.46 -11.61 -16.81
C PRO A 266 6.70 -13.13 -16.91
N GLU A 267 7.26 -13.57 -18.03
CA GLU A 267 7.47 -15.00 -18.33
C GLU A 267 8.15 -15.79 -17.19
N HIS A 268 9.16 -15.22 -16.55
CA HIS A 268 9.86 -15.89 -15.45
C HIS A 268 8.98 -16.06 -14.19
N VAL A 269 8.08 -15.11 -13.91
CA VAL A 269 7.08 -15.21 -12.83
C VAL A 269 6.03 -16.24 -13.17
N HIS A 270 5.57 -16.27 -14.43
CA HIS A 270 4.64 -17.30 -14.91
C HIS A 270 5.23 -18.71 -14.76
N GLN A 271 6.46 -18.92 -15.24
CA GLN A 271 7.17 -20.21 -15.09
C GLN A 271 7.38 -20.61 -13.62
N TYR A 272 7.68 -19.65 -12.76
CA TYR A 272 7.77 -19.90 -11.33
C TYR A 272 6.41 -20.30 -10.75
N ALA A 273 5.36 -19.53 -11.06
CA ALA A 273 4.01 -19.77 -10.56
C ALA A 273 3.49 -21.14 -10.97
N SER A 274 3.69 -21.58 -12.22
CA SER A 274 3.28 -22.92 -12.67
C SER A 274 3.98 -24.05 -11.91
N LYS A 275 5.24 -23.86 -11.49
CA LYS A 275 5.98 -24.83 -10.66
C LYS A 275 5.57 -24.75 -9.18
N PHE A 276 5.31 -23.54 -8.70
CA PHE A 276 5.00 -23.27 -7.30
C PHE A 276 3.54 -23.62 -6.95
N ALA A 277 2.61 -23.43 -7.87
CA ALA A 277 1.18 -23.69 -7.71
C ALA A 277 0.68 -24.49 -8.94
N PRO A 278 1.01 -25.79 -9.05
CA PRO A 278 0.58 -26.60 -10.18
C PRO A 278 -0.94 -26.74 -10.21
N ASN A 279 -1.53 -26.84 -11.41
CA ASN A 279 -2.98 -26.95 -11.63
C ASN A 279 -3.79 -25.84 -10.94
N ALA A 280 -3.27 -24.62 -10.93
CA ALA A 280 -3.96 -23.46 -10.37
C ALA A 280 -5.04 -22.93 -11.31
N ASN A 281 -6.09 -22.35 -10.73
CA ASN A 281 -6.93 -21.39 -11.43
C ASN A 281 -6.12 -20.12 -11.65
N GLU A 282 -6.17 -19.56 -12.85
CA GLU A 282 -5.46 -18.34 -13.24
C GLU A 282 -6.47 -17.21 -13.42
N ILE A 283 -6.20 -16.07 -12.80
CA ILE A 283 -6.92 -14.81 -13.05
C ILE A 283 -5.91 -13.82 -13.59
N THR A 284 -6.08 -13.36 -14.83
CA THR A 284 -5.15 -12.46 -15.51
C THR A 284 -5.84 -11.17 -15.95
N LEU A 285 -5.05 -10.11 -16.08
CA LEU A 285 -5.48 -8.82 -16.64
C LEU A 285 -4.68 -8.54 -17.92
N GLN A 286 -5.29 -7.88 -18.89
CA GLN A 286 -4.55 -7.41 -20.06
C GLN A 286 -3.53 -6.31 -19.67
N HIS A 287 -2.47 -6.15 -20.46
CA HIS A 287 -1.36 -5.26 -20.12
C HIS A 287 -1.78 -3.79 -20.06
N GLU A 288 -2.65 -3.38 -20.98
CA GLU A 288 -3.25 -2.05 -21.07
C GLU A 288 -4.09 -1.74 -19.81
N GLU A 289 -4.65 -2.79 -19.21
CA GLU A 289 -5.45 -2.74 -18.00
C GLU A 289 -4.62 -2.95 -16.72
N LEU A 290 -3.30 -2.77 -16.75
CA LEU A 290 -2.47 -2.81 -15.54
C LEU A 290 -2.35 -1.46 -14.85
N THR A 291 -2.52 -0.35 -15.59
CA THR A 291 -2.46 0.99 -15.02
C THR A 291 -3.79 1.36 -14.34
N VAL A 292 -3.71 2.08 -13.23
CA VAL A 292 -4.90 2.56 -12.53
C VAL A 292 -5.37 3.84 -13.25
N GLU A 293 -6.55 3.83 -13.87
CA GLU A 293 -7.12 5.00 -14.59
C GLU A 293 -7.18 6.26 -13.71
N GLY A 294 -7.24 6.10 -12.38
CA GLY A 294 -7.21 7.19 -11.41
C GLY A 294 -5.85 7.89 -11.27
N ILE A 295 -4.77 7.47 -11.92
CA ILE A 295 -3.45 8.09 -11.79
C ILE A 295 -3.16 8.97 -13.01
N LYS A 296 -3.14 10.29 -12.81
CA LYS A 296 -2.65 11.22 -13.82
C LYS A 296 -1.12 11.14 -13.88
N GLN A 297 -0.59 10.75 -15.03
CA GLN A 297 0.85 10.61 -15.25
C GLN A 297 1.41 11.82 -16.00
N LEU A 298 2.42 12.45 -15.43
CA LEU A 298 3.08 13.65 -15.92
C LEU A 298 4.60 13.41 -16.00
N TYR A 299 5.29 14.18 -16.84
CA TYR A 299 6.75 14.25 -16.78
C TYR A 299 7.26 15.69 -16.90
N LEU A 300 8.40 15.94 -16.26
CA LEU A 300 9.14 17.20 -16.30
C LEU A 300 10.46 17.00 -17.04
N ASP A 301 10.69 17.85 -18.03
CA ASP A 301 11.92 17.90 -18.83
C ASP A 301 12.92 18.84 -18.13
N CYS A 302 13.92 18.24 -17.49
CA CYS A 302 14.96 18.93 -16.73
C CYS A 302 16.22 19.07 -17.60
N ALA A 303 16.95 20.16 -17.44
CA ALA A 303 18.16 20.39 -18.23
C ALA A 303 19.31 19.43 -17.86
N ASP A 304 19.45 19.12 -16.57
CA ASP A 304 20.48 18.26 -16.01
C ASP A 304 20.08 17.75 -14.61
N GLU A 305 20.98 17.01 -13.94
CA GLU A 305 20.75 16.47 -12.59
C GLU A 305 20.58 17.53 -11.50
N GLU A 306 21.22 18.70 -11.63
CA GLU A 306 21.05 19.78 -10.66
C GLU A 306 19.72 20.50 -10.87
N ASP A 307 19.27 20.58 -12.13
CA ASP A 307 17.94 21.09 -12.49
C ASP A 307 16.82 20.18 -11.98
N LYS A 308 17.00 18.86 -11.95
CA LYS A 308 16.06 17.93 -11.28
C LYS A 308 15.87 18.31 -9.81
N TYR A 309 16.93 18.62 -9.08
CA TYR A 309 16.81 19.04 -7.69
C TYR A 309 16.08 20.37 -7.54
N LYS A 310 16.41 21.39 -8.35
CA LYS A 310 15.72 22.69 -8.34
C LYS A 310 14.23 22.53 -8.62
N THR A 311 13.91 21.72 -9.64
CA THR A 311 12.54 21.37 -10.02
C THR A 311 11.82 20.64 -8.88
N LEU A 312 12.49 19.74 -8.15
CA LEU A 312 11.92 19.05 -6.99
C LEU A 312 11.51 20.03 -5.88
N VAL A 313 12.38 20.99 -5.54
CA VAL A 313 12.12 22.00 -4.51
C VAL A 313 10.95 22.90 -4.91
N GLN A 314 10.94 23.37 -6.15
CA GLN A 314 9.84 24.20 -6.67
C GLN A 314 8.52 23.45 -6.66
N LEU A 315 8.52 22.19 -7.14
CA LEU A 315 7.35 21.32 -7.09
C LEU A 315 6.88 21.12 -5.65
N TYR A 316 7.80 20.95 -4.69
CA TYR A 316 7.44 20.77 -3.28
C TYR A 316 6.76 22.01 -2.67
N GLY A 317 7.15 23.22 -3.11
CA GLY A 317 6.45 24.45 -2.73
C GLY A 317 4.96 24.45 -3.09
N LEU A 318 4.57 23.69 -4.12
CA LEU A 318 3.18 23.52 -4.56
C LEU A 318 2.42 22.43 -3.79
N LEU A 319 3.12 21.55 -3.06
CA LEU A 319 2.55 20.40 -2.35
C LEU A 319 1.93 20.80 -1.01
N THR A 320 0.82 21.52 -1.09
CA THR A 320 0.04 21.92 0.10
C THR A 320 -0.83 20.79 0.66
N VAL A 321 -1.12 19.74 -0.14
CA VAL A 321 -2.13 18.71 0.19
C VAL A 321 -1.62 17.27 0.00
N GLY A 322 -1.59 16.53 1.11
CA GLY A 322 -1.30 15.08 1.14
C GLY A 322 0.16 14.73 1.40
N SER A 323 0.46 13.44 1.39
CA SER A 323 1.82 12.90 1.51
C SER A 323 2.40 12.58 0.12
N SER A 324 3.71 12.68 -0.02
CA SER A 324 4.42 12.42 -1.28
C SER A 324 5.53 11.40 -1.10
N ILE A 325 5.72 10.54 -2.10
CA ILE A 325 6.84 9.59 -2.14
C ILE A 325 7.75 9.96 -3.30
N ILE A 326 9.05 10.10 -3.03
CA ILE A 326 10.08 10.37 -4.02
C ILE A 326 10.94 9.12 -4.17
N PHE A 327 10.94 8.56 -5.38
CA PHE A 327 11.76 7.40 -5.73
C PHE A 327 13.06 7.82 -6.41
N VAL A 328 14.17 7.32 -5.86
CA VAL A 328 15.53 7.56 -6.35
C VAL A 328 16.25 6.24 -6.60
N GLN A 329 17.25 6.25 -7.47
CA GLN A 329 17.96 5.05 -7.90
C GLN A 329 18.95 4.56 -6.83
N THR A 330 19.70 5.48 -6.21
CA THR A 330 20.80 5.14 -5.30
C THR A 330 20.58 5.61 -3.87
N ARG A 331 21.18 4.91 -2.92
CA ARG A 331 21.17 5.28 -1.50
C ARG A 331 21.89 6.60 -1.23
N VAL A 332 22.92 6.89 -2.04
CA VAL A 332 23.70 8.13 -1.95
C VAL A 332 22.83 9.31 -2.36
N ALA A 333 22.11 9.20 -3.49
CA ALA A 333 21.16 10.21 -3.93
C ALA A 333 20.05 10.45 -2.87
N ALA A 334 19.51 9.38 -2.28
CA ALA A 334 18.49 9.50 -1.23
C ALA A 334 18.97 10.35 -0.03
N ARG A 335 20.20 10.13 0.43
CA ARG A 335 20.80 10.89 1.55
C ARG A 335 21.09 12.34 1.17
N GLU A 336 21.58 12.57 -0.05
CA GLU A 336 21.91 13.92 -0.50
C GLU A 336 20.65 14.77 -0.66
N ILE A 337 19.60 14.23 -1.28
CA ILE A 337 18.32 14.93 -1.44
C ILE A 337 17.68 15.19 -0.07
N GLU A 338 17.68 14.22 0.84
CA GLU A 338 17.18 14.42 2.22
C GLU A 338 17.93 15.56 2.92
N LYS A 339 19.27 15.54 2.88
CA LYS A 339 20.10 16.57 3.51
C LYS A 339 19.80 17.96 2.97
N ARG A 340 19.71 18.10 1.64
CA ARG A 340 19.46 19.38 0.99
C ARG A 340 18.04 19.89 1.29
N MET A 341 17.01 19.04 1.20
CA MET A 341 15.62 19.42 1.52
C MET A 341 15.44 19.80 2.99
N VAL A 342 16.11 19.11 3.92
CA VAL A 342 16.08 19.46 5.36
C VAL A 342 16.76 20.80 5.61
N ALA A 343 17.87 21.10 4.91
CA ALA A 343 18.54 22.39 5.01
C ALA A 343 17.66 23.56 4.52
N GLU A 344 16.74 23.28 3.61
CA GLU A 344 15.74 24.24 3.11
C GLU A 344 14.48 24.31 4.00
N GLY A 345 14.45 23.57 5.11
CA GLY A 345 13.37 23.60 6.11
C GLY A 345 12.22 22.63 5.85
N HIS A 346 12.36 21.69 4.92
CA HIS A 346 11.33 20.70 4.63
C HIS A 346 11.36 19.51 5.60
N THR A 347 10.19 19.06 6.06
CA THR A 347 10.06 17.87 6.90
C THR A 347 10.03 16.60 6.04
N VAL A 348 11.23 16.04 5.83
CA VAL A 348 11.47 14.89 4.95
C VAL A 348 12.09 13.75 5.74
N VAL A 349 11.78 12.51 5.35
CA VAL A 349 12.44 11.31 5.86
C VAL A 349 12.95 10.45 4.71
N SER A 350 14.16 9.88 4.85
CA SER A 350 14.68 8.90 3.89
C SER A 350 14.64 7.46 4.41
N LEU A 351 14.20 6.53 3.59
CA LEU A 351 14.17 5.11 3.91
C LEU A 351 14.90 4.30 2.84
N THR A 352 15.99 3.65 3.25
CA THR A 352 16.86 2.86 2.38
C THR A 352 17.20 1.54 3.06
N GLY A 353 17.59 0.54 2.27
CA GLY A 353 17.81 -0.83 2.75
C GLY A 353 18.96 -1.04 3.76
N GLU A 354 19.81 -0.04 4.00
CA GLU A 354 20.90 -0.11 5.00
C GLU A 354 20.44 0.18 6.43
N ARG A 355 19.25 0.77 6.60
CA ARG A 355 18.76 1.11 7.95
C ARG A 355 18.37 -0.17 8.69
N GLU A 356 18.70 -0.19 9.99
CA GLU A 356 18.28 -1.25 10.91
C GLU A 356 16.75 -1.41 10.89
N PRO A 357 16.21 -2.64 11.02
CA PRO A 357 14.78 -2.90 10.94
C PRO A 357 13.95 -1.97 11.84
N SER A 358 14.33 -1.80 13.11
CA SER A 358 13.65 -0.91 14.06
C SER A 358 13.60 0.55 13.60
N ALA A 359 14.69 1.07 13.01
CA ALA A 359 14.71 2.42 12.44
C ALA A 359 13.80 2.55 11.22
N ARG A 360 13.65 1.49 10.42
CA ARG A 360 12.73 1.47 9.27
C ARG A 360 11.27 1.61 9.71
N ASP A 361 10.86 0.91 10.78
CA ASP A 361 9.51 1.03 11.35
C ASP A 361 9.24 2.47 11.79
N ALA A 362 10.15 3.04 12.60
CA ALA A 362 9.97 4.39 13.10
C ALA A 362 9.81 5.43 11.97
N ILE A 363 10.57 5.29 10.87
CA ILE A 363 10.45 6.19 9.72
C ILE A 363 9.11 6.04 9.00
N ILE A 364 8.63 4.80 8.83
CA ILE A 364 7.33 4.54 8.20
C ILE A 364 6.20 5.09 9.06
N ASP A 365 6.28 4.92 10.38
CA ASP A 365 5.27 5.41 11.31
C ASP A 365 5.22 6.94 11.30
N ARG A 366 6.37 7.62 11.27
CA ARG A 366 6.43 9.09 11.09
C ARG A 366 5.81 9.56 9.78
N PHE A 367 5.99 8.82 8.70
CA PHE A 367 5.36 9.13 7.42
C PHE A 367 3.85 8.85 7.43
N ARG A 368 3.42 7.73 8.04
CA ARG A 368 2.02 7.32 8.13
C ARG A 368 1.19 8.24 9.02
N THR A 369 1.75 8.69 10.14
CA THR A 369 1.12 9.64 11.07
C THR A 369 1.07 11.08 10.53
N GLY A 370 1.79 11.34 9.42
CA GLY A 370 1.87 12.66 8.81
C GLY A 370 2.86 13.61 9.46
N GLU A 371 3.67 13.14 10.44
CA GLU A 371 4.78 13.91 11.00
C GLU A 371 5.78 14.31 9.90
N ALA A 372 6.06 13.39 8.97
CA ALA A 372 6.78 13.67 7.74
C ALA A 372 5.83 13.60 6.54
N LYS A 373 5.78 14.66 5.73
CA LYS A 373 4.95 14.70 4.51
C LYS A 373 5.63 14.08 3.30
N VAL A 374 6.96 13.96 3.33
CA VAL A 374 7.76 13.43 2.22
C VAL A 374 8.57 12.24 2.66
N LEU A 375 8.44 11.16 1.90
CA LEU A 375 9.28 9.97 2.01
C LEU A 375 10.18 9.84 0.78
N ILE A 376 11.49 9.93 0.97
CA ILE A 376 12.48 9.60 -0.06
C ILE A 376 12.87 8.14 0.09
N THR A 377 12.82 7.36 -0.98
CA THR A 377 13.16 5.93 -0.91
C THR A 377 13.77 5.42 -2.22
N THR A 378 14.53 4.33 -2.11
CA THR A 378 14.90 3.50 -3.27
C THR A 378 13.83 2.46 -3.56
N ASN A 379 14.08 1.56 -4.52
CA ASN A 379 13.17 0.46 -4.88
C ASN A 379 12.86 -0.51 -3.74
N VAL A 380 13.59 -0.43 -2.61
CA VAL A 380 13.33 -1.23 -1.39
C VAL A 380 11.89 -1.08 -0.90
N LEU A 381 11.24 0.05 -1.19
CA LEU A 381 9.83 0.32 -0.83
C LEU A 381 8.92 0.61 -2.01
N ALA A 382 9.39 0.41 -3.25
CA ALA A 382 8.50 0.57 -4.41
C ALA A 382 7.26 -0.33 -4.30
N ARG A 383 7.36 -1.39 -3.49
CA ARG A 383 6.36 -2.43 -3.29
C ARG A 383 5.97 -2.55 -1.81
N GLY A 384 4.70 -2.84 -1.53
CA GLY A 384 4.22 -3.14 -0.17
C GLY A 384 4.01 -2.03 0.88
N ILE A 385 4.31 -0.74 0.66
CA ILE A 385 3.82 0.33 1.57
C ILE A 385 2.41 0.75 1.15
N ASP A 386 1.44 0.62 2.06
CA ASP A 386 0.11 1.21 1.94
C ASP A 386 -0.03 2.41 2.88
N VAL A 387 -0.01 3.60 2.31
CA VAL A 387 -0.27 4.85 3.00
C VAL A 387 -1.33 5.58 2.19
N SER A 388 -2.57 5.56 2.70
CA SER A 388 -3.75 6.10 2.02
C SER A 388 -3.72 7.62 1.82
N THR A 389 -2.84 8.33 2.53
CA THR A 389 -2.63 9.78 2.41
C THR A 389 -1.73 10.17 1.25
N VAL A 390 -1.10 9.20 0.56
CA VAL A 390 -0.22 9.49 -0.58
C VAL A 390 -1.04 9.99 -1.75
N SER A 391 -0.90 11.28 -2.07
CA SER A 391 -1.54 11.93 -3.22
C SER A 391 -0.62 11.95 -4.43
N MET A 392 0.70 11.98 -4.19
CA MET A 392 1.70 12.15 -5.23
C MET A 392 2.86 11.16 -5.15
N VAL A 393 3.26 10.67 -6.31
CA VAL A 393 4.48 9.89 -6.50
C VAL A 393 5.40 10.65 -7.45
N ILE A 394 6.67 10.78 -7.07
CA ILE A 394 7.70 11.41 -7.90
C ILE A 394 8.73 10.35 -8.25
N ASN A 395 8.88 10.01 -9.53
CA ASN A 395 10.04 9.29 -10.02
C ASN A 395 11.14 10.31 -10.28
N TYR A 396 11.95 10.60 -9.27
CA TYR A 396 13.13 11.44 -9.44
C TYR A 396 14.08 10.79 -10.43
N ASP A 397 14.28 9.48 -10.30
CA ASP A 397 14.97 8.68 -11.31
C ASP A 397 14.01 7.70 -11.98
N ILE A 398 14.06 7.60 -13.31
CA ILE A 398 13.31 6.59 -14.07
C ILE A 398 13.77 5.19 -13.62
N PRO A 399 12.85 4.25 -13.34
CA PRO A 399 13.23 2.93 -12.87
C PRO A 399 13.91 2.12 -13.98
N GLU A 400 15.03 1.49 -13.63
CA GLU A 400 15.93 0.80 -14.56
C GLU A 400 16.21 -0.65 -14.17
N LEU A 401 16.17 -1.54 -15.17
CA LEU A 401 16.60 -2.93 -15.01
C LEU A 401 18.13 -2.99 -14.91
N HIS A 402 18.62 -3.52 -13.80
CA HIS A 402 20.04 -3.82 -13.64
C HIS A 402 20.31 -5.26 -14.09
N GLN A 403 20.62 -5.46 -15.38
CA GLN A 403 21.05 -6.75 -15.90
C GLN A 403 22.56 -6.76 -16.15
N PRO A 404 23.35 -7.54 -15.38
CA PRO A 404 24.78 -7.69 -15.64
C PRO A 404 25.01 -8.26 -17.05
N GLY A 405 25.78 -7.54 -17.88
CA GLY A 405 26.20 -8.02 -19.20
C GLY A 405 25.29 -7.65 -20.38
N VAL A 406 24.19 -6.93 -20.16
CA VAL A 406 23.39 -6.35 -21.25
C VAL A 406 23.84 -4.89 -21.46
N PRO A 407 24.30 -4.51 -22.67
CA PRO A 407 24.64 -3.13 -22.96
C PRO A 407 23.37 -2.27 -23.09
N GLY A 408 23.37 -1.11 -22.42
CA GLY A 408 22.30 -0.12 -22.45
C GLY A 408 21.42 -0.10 -21.19
N ARG A 409 20.83 1.06 -20.89
CA ARG A 409 19.83 1.22 -19.83
C ARG A 409 18.48 0.77 -20.38
N GLN A 410 17.80 -0.13 -19.66
CA GLN A 410 16.47 -0.60 -20.03
C GLN A 410 15.47 -0.20 -18.95
N ALA A 411 14.29 0.27 -19.36
CA ALA A 411 13.25 0.64 -18.44
C ALA A 411 12.72 -0.57 -17.67
N ASP A 412 12.52 -0.41 -16.36
CA ASP A 412 11.83 -1.38 -15.52
C ASP A 412 10.34 -1.01 -15.40
N PHE A 413 9.56 -1.59 -16.32
CA PHE A 413 8.11 -1.38 -16.41
C PHE A 413 7.38 -1.77 -15.12
N GLN A 414 7.82 -2.86 -14.48
CA GLN A 414 7.14 -3.40 -13.31
C GLN A 414 7.37 -2.48 -12.12
N THR A 415 8.63 -2.10 -11.87
CA THR A 415 8.95 -1.15 -10.81
C THR A 415 8.24 0.18 -11.03
N TYR A 416 8.16 0.68 -12.28
CA TYR A 416 7.38 1.88 -12.59
C TYR A 416 5.92 1.76 -12.15
N LEU A 417 5.24 0.68 -12.57
CA LEU A 417 3.85 0.44 -12.23
C LEU A 417 3.63 0.39 -10.71
N HIS A 418 4.53 -0.28 -9.99
CA HIS A 418 4.47 -0.43 -8.54
C HIS A 418 4.69 0.88 -7.78
N ARG A 419 5.61 1.72 -8.28
CA ARG A 419 5.88 3.06 -7.76
C ARG A 419 4.65 3.94 -7.90
N ILE A 420 4.10 4.07 -9.11
CA ILE A 420 2.93 4.94 -9.33
C ILE A 420 1.69 4.42 -8.59
N GLY A 421 1.55 3.09 -8.45
CA GLY A 421 0.50 2.45 -7.66
C GLY A 421 0.60 2.65 -6.14
N ARG A 422 1.52 3.49 -5.64
CA ARG A 422 1.49 4.00 -4.26
C ARG A 422 0.46 5.11 -4.08
N THR A 423 0.09 5.82 -5.14
CA THR A 423 -1.05 6.75 -5.17
C THR A 423 -2.24 6.14 -5.90
N GLY A 424 -3.38 6.84 -5.91
CA GLY A 424 -4.55 6.44 -6.70
C GLY A 424 -5.25 5.15 -6.24
N ARG A 425 -5.12 4.77 -4.96
CA ARG A 425 -5.65 3.49 -4.44
C ARG A 425 -7.13 3.54 -4.10
N PHE A 426 -7.83 2.42 -4.29
CA PHE A 426 -9.25 2.25 -3.96
C PHE A 426 -10.14 3.34 -4.61
N GLY A 427 -9.97 3.56 -5.92
CA GLY A 427 -10.74 4.53 -6.69
C GLY A 427 -10.39 6.00 -6.44
N ARG A 428 -9.40 6.30 -5.58
CA ARG A 428 -8.89 7.66 -5.42
C ARG A 428 -8.11 8.10 -6.65
N VAL A 429 -8.11 9.40 -6.92
CA VAL A 429 -7.25 9.99 -7.95
C VAL A 429 -5.87 10.30 -7.35
N GLY A 430 -4.82 10.03 -8.11
CA GLY A 430 -3.43 10.30 -7.76
C GLY A 430 -2.66 11.01 -8.87
N VAL A 431 -1.52 11.60 -8.53
CA VAL A 431 -0.59 12.18 -9.52
C VAL A 431 0.74 11.45 -9.46
N SER A 432 1.26 11.05 -10.62
CA SER A 432 2.63 10.57 -10.80
C SER A 432 3.41 11.56 -11.65
N ILE A 433 4.58 11.98 -11.19
CA ILE A 433 5.47 12.90 -11.91
C ILE A 433 6.81 12.22 -12.12
N SER A 434 7.26 12.10 -13.36
CA SER A 434 8.57 11.53 -13.70
C SER A 434 9.53 12.61 -14.17
N PHE A 435 10.75 12.62 -13.67
CA PHE A 435 11.77 13.56 -14.12
C PHE A 435 12.62 12.91 -15.21
N VAL A 436 12.97 13.72 -16.22
CA VAL A 436 13.81 13.31 -17.34
C VAL A 436 14.88 14.38 -17.52
N SER A 437 16.16 14.01 -17.41
CA SER A 437 17.28 14.97 -17.59
C SER A 437 18.10 14.72 -18.85
N ASN A 438 17.87 13.60 -19.53
CA ASN A 438 18.68 13.20 -20.67
C ASN A 438 17.88 12.31 -21.64
N ARG A 439 18.47 12.10 -22.83
CA ARG A 439 17.84 11.32 -23.90
C ARG A 439 17.57 9.87 -23.51
N GLU A 440 18.46 9.24 -22.74
CA GLU A 440 18.28 7.84 -22.33
C GLU A 440 17.06 7.68 -21.42
N GLU A 441 16.90 8.56 -20.43
CA GLU A 441 15.71 8.61 -19.56
C GLU A 441 14.43 8.88 -20.34
N TRP A 442 14.49 9.78 -21.33
CA TRP A 442 13.36 10.04 -22.22
C TRP A 442 12.98 8.80 -23.05
N GLU A 443 13.97 8.08 -23.58
CA GLU A 443 13.74 6.83 -24.32
C GLU A 443 13.15 5.75 -23.41
N MET A 444 13.62 5.62 -22.17
CA MET A 444 13.06 4.69 -21.18
C MET A 444 11.62 5.04 -20.79
N LEU A 445 11.32 6.32 -20.57
CA LEU A 445 9.95 6.77 -20.28
C LEU A 445 9.01 6.48 -21.46
N ASN A 446 9.47 6.67 -22.70
CA ASN A 446 8.72 6.30 -23.89
C ASN A 446 8.50 4.79 -24.03
N GLN A 447 9.47 3.95 -23.62
CA GLN A 447 9.28 2.51 -23.57
C GLN A 447 8.17 2.15 -22.59
N ILE A 448 8.16 2.76 -21.40
CA ILE A 448 7.10 2.59 -20.39
C ILE A 448 5.74 3.00 -20.96
N GLN A 449 5.68 4.17 -21.63
CA GLN A 449 4.47 4.68 -22.24
C GLN A 449 3.88 3.71 -23.27
N ARG A 450 4.74 3.14 -24.14
CA ARG A 450 4.34 2.16 -25.16
C ARG A 450 3.92 0.83 -24.55
N TYR A 451 4.63 0.35 -23.53
CA TYR A 451 4.36 -0.95 -22.91
C TYR A 451 2.99 -0.99 -22.22
N PHE A 452 2.63 0.08 -21.50
CA PHE A 452 1.35 0.19 -20.81
C PHE A 452 0.24 0.85 -21.64
N ASN A 453 0.54 1.27 -22.88
CA ASN A 453 -0.36 2.03 -23.75
C ASN A 453 -1.03 3.22 -23.03
N THR A 454 -0.26 3.98 -22.25
CA THR A 454 -0.72 5.13 -21.46
C THR A 454 -0.24 6.44 -22.09
N GLU A 455 -0.82 7.58 -21.71
CA GLU A 455 -0.29 8.90 -22.05
C GLU A 455 0.41 9.50 -20.83
N ILE A 456 1.69 9.87 -20.97
CA ILE A 456 2.46 10.59 -19.95
C ILE A 456 2.63 12.03 -20.45
N GLN A 457 1.85 12.94 -19.88
CA GLN A 457 1.77 14.32 -20.36
C GLN A 457 3.01 15.12 -19.95
N ARG A 458 3.63 15.83 -20.90
CA ARG A 458 4.67 16.82 -20.59
C ARG A 458 4.07 18.00 -19.86
N VAL A 459 4.73 18.47 -18.81
CA VAL A 459 4.41 19.75 -18.18
C VAL A 459 5.58 20.70 -18.35
N ASP A 460 5.30 21.96 -18.69
CA ASP A 460 6.33 22.99 -18.83
C ASP A 460 6.76 23.50 -17.45
N THR A 461 8.04 23.39 -17.13
CA THR A 461 8.62 23.86 -15.86
C THR A 461 8.81 25.38 -15.82
N LYS A 462 8.49 26.08 -16.91
CA LYS A 462 8.51 27.56 -16.96
C LYS A 462 7.27 28.20 -16.35
N ASP A 463 6.16 27.48 -16.28
CA ASP A 463 4.90 27.95 -15.71
C ASP A 463 4.46 27.05 -14.54
N TRP A 464 4.92 27.41 -13.34
CA TRP A 464 4.59 26.67 -12.12
C TRP A 464 3.13 26.85 -11.69
N ASP A 465 2.45 27.91 -12.14
CA ASP A 465 1.04 28.11 -11.87
C ASP A 465 0.20 27.08 -12.65
N GLU A 466 0.56 26.82 -13.92
CA GLU A 466 -0.05 25.74 -14.72
C GLU A 466 0.16 24.36 -14.07
N VAL A 467 1.38 24.08 -13.61
CA VAL A 467 1.71 22.83 -12.89
C VAL A 467 0.82 22.68 -11.65
N GLU A 468 0.69 23.75 -10.86
CA GLU A 468 -0.14 23.77 -9.66
C GLU A 468 -1.62 23.54 -9.98
N GLU A 469 -2.14 24.18 -11.03
CA GLU A 469 -3.52 23.99 -11.48
C GLU A 469 -3.80 22.56 -11.92
N ILE A 470 -2.91 21.95 -12.71
CA ILE A 470 -3.05 20.55 -13.15
C ILE A 470 -3.10 19.62 -11.94
N ILE A 471 -2.19 19.79 -10.98
CA ILE A 471 -2.10 18.97 -9.77
C ILE A 471 -3.33 19.18 -8.89
N LYS A 472 -3.70 20.44 -8.59
CA LYS A 472 -4.86 20.79 -7.77
C LYS A 472 -6.15 20.30 -8.40
N LYS A 473 -6.33 20.45 -9.71
CA LYS A 473 -7.53 19.98 -10.43
C LYS A 473 -7.66 18.47 -10.33
N THR A 474 -6.57 17.75 -10.53
CA THR A 474 -6.52 16.29 -10.43
C THR A 474 -6.86 15.82 -9.00
N ILE A 475 -6.26 16.43 -7.98
CA ILE A 475 -6.47 16.06 -6.58
C ILE A 475 -7.84 16.54 -6.03
N LYS A 476 -8.33 17.73 -6.43
CA LYS A 476 -9.62 18.29 -5.96
C LYS A 476 -10.83 17.66 -6.63
N ASN A 477 -10.76 17.30 -7.91
CA ASN A 477 -11.87 16.64 -8.59
C ASN A 477 -12.26 15.32 -7.91
N SER A 478 -11.32 14.68 -7.20
CA SER A 478 -11.53 13.51 -6.33
C SER A 478 -12.33 13.82 -5.05
N ARG A 479 -12.23 15.03 -4.49
CA ARG A 479 -12.94 15.42 -3.25
C ARG A 479 -14.30 16.05 -3.49
N ALA A 480 -14.52 16.64 -4.66
CA ALA A 480 -15.68 17.51 -4.92
C ALA A 480 -16.81 16.86 -5.75
N ASN A 481 -16.65 15.63 -6.28
CA ASN A 481 -17.61 15.13 -7.27
C ASN A 481 -18.25 13.77 -6.92
N PRO A 482 -19.38 13.77 -6.19
CA PRO A 482 -20.36 12.67 -6.15
C PRO A 482 -21.27 12.63 -7.40
N LYS A 483 -21.06 13.51 -8.38
CA LYS A 483 -21.93 13.68 -9.55
C LYS A 483 -21.20 13.40 -10.88
N PHE A 484 -20.80 12.15 -11.09
CA PHE A 484 -20.86 11.56 -12.43
C PHE A 484 -22.15 10.73 -12.53
N ALA A 485 -23.27 11.41 -12.31
CA ALA A 485 -24.60 10.86 -12.51
C ALA A 485 -25.06 11.27 -13.92
N GLY A 486 -25.26 10.28 -14.79
CA GLY A 486 -26.26 10.33 -15.84
C GLY A 486 -25.91 11.09 -17.13
N GLY A 487 -25.66 10.31 -18.18
CA GLY A 487 -26.31 10.52 -19.48
C GLY A 487 -25.44 11.08 -20.60
N LYS A 488 -25.43 10.37 -21.73
CA LYS A 488 -26.34 10.67 -22.84
C LYS A 488 -26.69 9.40 -23.63
N GLN A 489 -27.87 9.49 -24.23
CA GLN A 489 -28.76 8.48 -24.81
C GLN A 489 -28.12 7.47 -25.75
#